data_AF-A0A965NCF4-F1
#
_entry.id   AF-A0A965NCF4-F1
#
_cell.length_a   1.000
_cell.length_b   1.000
_cell.length_c   1.000
_cell.angle_alpha   90.00
_cell.angle_beta   90.00
_cell.angle_gamma   90.00
#
_symmetry.space_group_name_H-M   'P 1'
#
loop_
_entity.id
_entity.type
_entity.pdbx_description
1 polymer ?
#
loop_
_entity_poly.entity_id
_entity_poly.type
_entity_poly.pdbx_seq_one_letter_code
_entity_poly.pdbx_strand_id
1 'polypeptide(L)'
;KYSYALQASHYLDLARRTGLGDKNTKFAFAAVEKVAPYAVGIYTIKAETLAKWDSIRADLFKKWEKAESVGVYPCYSSDFIEIEA
;
A
#
# COMPACT_ATOMS: atom_id res chain seq x y z
N LYS A 1 -2.18 5.77 -8.01
CA LYS A 1 -3.33 4.95 -8.46
C LYS A 1 -3.19 3.53 -7.90
N TYR A 2 -4.28 2.95 -7.40
CA TYR A 2 -4.46 1.59 -6.83
C TYR A 2 -3.61 1.10 -5.64
N SER A 3 -2.49 1.75 -5.31
CA SER A 3 -1.72 1.49 -4.07
C SER A 3 -1.29 0.02 -3.86
N TYR A 4 -1.19 -0.78 -4.92
CA TYR A 4 -0.77 -2.19 -4.82
C TYR A 4 0.61 -2.37 -4.18
N ALA A 5 1.50 -1.41 -4.36
CA ALA A 5 2.80 -1.45 -3.72
C ALA A 5 2.75 -1.22 -2.19
N LEU A 6 1.76 -0.45 -1.71
CA LEU A 6 1.47 -0.35 -0.28
C LEU A 6 0.97 -1.69 0.27
N GLN A 7 0.08 -2.37 -0.46
CA GLN A 7 -0.42 -3.70 -0.10
C GLN A 7 0.74 -4.71 0.01
N ALA A 8 1.61 -4.77 -1.00
CA ALA A 8 2.78 -5.65 -0.97
C ALA A 8 3.72 -5.33 0.19
N SER A 9 4.05 -4.06 0.41
CA SER A 9 4.87 -3.60 1.55
C SER A 9 4.28 -4.06 2.89
N HIS A 10 2.96 -3.89 3.07
CA HIS A 10 2.27 -4.27 4.30
C HIS A 10 2.34 -5.79 4.55
N TYR A 11 2.00 -6.61 3.56
CA TYR A 11 2.04 -8.07 3.73
C TYR A 11 3.45 -8.62 3.90
N LEU A 12 4.44 -8.06 3.21
CA LEU A 12 5.85 -8.47 3.37
C LEU A 12 6.39 -8.11 4.75
N ASP A 13 6.03 -6.95 5.30
CA ASP A 13 6.37 -6.60 6.68
C ASP A 13 5.72 -7.55 7.69
N LEU A 14 4.42 -7.87 7.51
CA LEU A 14 3.73 -8.82 8.37
C LEU A 14 4.39 -10.20 8.31
N ALA A 15 4.67 -10.72 7.10
CA ALA A 15 5.31 -12.03 6.92
C ALA A 15 6.68 -12.09 7.60
N ARG A 16 7.47 -11.02 7.52
CA ARG A 16 8.77 -10.92 8.21
C ARG A 16 8.62 -10.91 9.73
N ARG A 17 7.63 -10.18 10.26
CA ARG A 17 7.38 -10.08 11.71
C ARG A 17 6.83 -11.36 12.32
N THR A 18 6.04 -12.13 11.56
CA THR A 18 5.44 -13.39 12.03
C THR A 18 6.32 -14.61 11.77
N GLY A 19 7.48 -14.44 11.11
CA GLY A 19 8.37 -15.54 10.73
C GLY A 19 7.86 -16.38 9.55
N LEU A 20 6.77 -15.97 8.90
CA LEU A 20 6.25 -16.60 7.68
C LEU A 20 7.07 -16.26 6.43
N GLY A 21 7.97 -15.28 6.53
CA GLY A 21 8.87 -14.89 5.46
C GLY A 21 10.17 -14.28 5.99
N ASP A 22 11.11 -14.11 5.08
CA ASP A 22 12.43 -13.55 5.30
C ASP A 22 12.69 -12.34 4.39
N LYS A 23 13.94 -11.85 4.36
CA LYS A 23 14.36 -10.75 3.49
C LYS A 23 14.28 -11.06 1.99
N ASN A 24 14.25 -12.33 1.60
CA ASN A 24 14.21 -12.78 0.21
C ASN A 24 12.78 -13.05 -0.27
N THR A 25 11.80 -12.99 0.64
CA THR A 25 10.39 -13.22 0.34
C THR A 25 9.86 -12.14 -0.58
N LYS A 26 9.16 -12.56 -1.65
CA LYS A 26 8.59 -11.67 -2.66
C LYS A 26 7.07 -11.72 -2.63
N PHE A 27 6.46 -10.58 -2.93
CA PHE A 27 5.03 -10.50 -3.15
C PHE A 27 4.75 -10.62 -4.65
N ALA A 28 3.92 -11.58 -5.04
CA ALA A 28 3.53 -11.83 -6.43
C ALA A 28 2.06 -11.42 -6.66
N PHE A 29 1.83 -10.67 -7.72
CA PHE A 29 0.50 -10.32 -8.22
C PHE A 29 0.16 -11.23 -9.40
N ALA A 30 -0.88 -12.04 -9.25
CA ALA A 30 -1.49 -12.74 -10.37
C ALA A 30 -2.56 -11.82 -10.99
N ALA A 31 -2.33 -11.35 -12.21
CA ALA A 31 -3.32 -10.61 -12.96
C ALA A 31 -3.88 -11.51 -14.06
N VAL A 32 -5.20 -11.60 -14.14
CA VAL A 32 -5.92 -12.39 -15.14
C VAL A 32 -6.72 -11.43 -16.00
N GLU A 33 -6.55 -11.52 -17.31
CA GLU A 33 -7.34 -10.74 -18.24
C GLU A 33 -8.81 -11.16 -18.18
N LYS A 34 -9.72 -10.19 -18.14
CA LYS A 34 -11.17 -10.44 -18.11
C LYS A 34 -11.77 -10.65 -19.51
N VAL A 35 -10.97 -10.45 -20.55
CA VAL A 35 -11.38 -10.56 -21.96
C VAL A 35 -10.35 -11.43 -22.66
N ALA A 36 -10.76 -12.13 -23.72
CA ALA A 36 -9.89 -12.97 -24.53
C ALA A 36 -8.60 -12.21 -24.93
N PRO A 37 -7.43 -12.85 -24.85
CA PRO A 37 -7.21 -14.29 -24.74
C PRO A 37 -7.24 -14.89 -23.31
N TYR A 38 -7.64 -14.13 -22.28
CA TYR A 38 -7.65 -14.57 -20.87
C TYR A 38 -6.26 -14.94 -20.35
N ALA A 39 -5.24 -14.18 -20.76
CA ALA A 39 -3.88 -14.46 -20.32
C ALA A 39 -3.74 -14.23 -18.80
N VAL A 40 -2.79 -14.96 -18.22
CA VAL A 40 -2.40 -14.83 -16.81
C VAL A 40 -0.96 -14.30 -16.76
N GLY A 41 -0.76 -13.19 -16.06
CA GLY A 41 0.55 -12.62 -15.81
C GLY A 41 0.89 -12.65 -14.32
N ILE A 42 2.12 -13.05 -14.00
CA ILE A 42 2.65 -12.98 -12.63
C ILE A 42 3.66 -11.84 -12.57
N TYR A 43 3.41 -10.89 -11.67
CA TYR A 43 4.23 -9.68 -11.53
C TYR A 43 4.77 -9.57 -10.12
N THR A 44 5.97 -9.02 -10.00
CA THR A 44 6.56 -8.67 -8.71
C THR A 44 6.99 -7.22 -8.72
N ILE A 45 7.09 -6.62 -7.53
CA ILE A 45 7.56 -5.25 -7.39
C ILE A 45 9.06 -5.27 -7.16
N LYS A 46 9.78 -4.37 -7.85
CA LYS A 46 11.22 -4.16 -7.64
C LYS A 46 11.51 -3.73 -6.20
N ALA A 47 12.63 -4.20 -5.66
CA ALA A 47 13.04 -3.91 -4.28
C ALA A 47 13.15 -2.39 -4.00
N GLU A 48 13.69 -1.63 -4.94
CA GLU A 48 13.81 -0.16 -4.86
C GLU A 48 12.46 0.54 -4.69
N THR A 49 11.43 0.07 -5.40
CA THR A 49 10.06 0.57 -5.26
C THR A 49 9.50 0.20 -3.90
N LEU A 50 9.67 -1.05 -3.45
CA LEU A 50 9.18 -1.51 -2.14
C LEU A 50 9.75 -0.68 -0.98
N ALA A 51 11.05 -0.35 -1.01
CA ALA A 51 11.68 0.46 0.03
C ALA A 51 11.01 1.84 0.20
N LYS A 52 10.63 2.49 -0.92
CA LYS A 52 9.86 3.75 -0.87
C LYS A 52 8.51 3.57 -0.20
N TRP A 53 7.81 2.47 -0.50
CA TRP A 53 6.49 2.19 0.08
C TRP A 53 6.56 1.76 1.54
N ASP A 54 7.65 1.14 1.98
CA ASP A 54 7.90 0.84 3.40
C ASP A 54 7.94 2.13 4.23
N SER A 55 8.61 3.18 3.72
CA SER A 55 8.61 4.50 4.37
C SER A 55 7.21 5.13 4.42
N ILE A 56 6.49 5.13 3.29
CA ILE A 56 5.13 5.69 3.22
C ILE A 56 4.20 4.95 4.20
N ARG A 57 4.29 3.62 4.26
CA ARG A 57 3.49 2.80 5.17
C ARG A 57 3.77 3.14 6.62
N ALA A 58 5.04 3.30 7.00
CA ALA A 58 5.41 3.69 8.35
C ALA A 58 4.81 5.06 8.74
N ASP A 59 4.81 6.03 7.82
CA ASP A 59 4.21 7.34 8.07
C ASP A 59 2.68 7.29 8.15
N LEU A 60 2.03 6.40 7.38
CA LEU A 60 0.60 6.14 7.51
C LEU A 60 0.25 5.57 8.89
N PHE A 61 1.05 4.63 9.42
CA PHE A 61 0.85 4.12 10.77
C PHE A 61 1.03 5.19 11.85
N LYS A 62 2.02 6.07 11.73
CA LYS A 62 2.18 7.20 12.67
C LYS A 62 0.96 8.13 12.65
N LYS A 63 0.39 8.40 11.48
CA LYS A 63 -0.83 9.20 11.35
C LYS A 63 -2.03 8.51 12.00
N TRP A 64 -2.16 7.20 11.78
CA TRP A 64 -3.19 6.37 12.41
C TRP A 64 -3.06 6.37 13.94
N GLU A 65 -1.86 6.09 14.46
CA GLU A 65 -1.55 6.11 15.89
C GLU A 65 -1.88 7.46 16.52
N LYS A 66 -1.53 8.57 15.85
CA LYS A 66 -1.90 9.91 16.30
C LYS A 66 -3.42 10.07 16.38
N ALA A 67 -4.15 9.68 15.32
CA ALA A 67 -5.61 9.79 15.28
C ALA A 67 -6.28 9.00 16.41
N GLU A 68 -5.83 7.77 16.64
CA GLU A 68 -6.26 6.91 17.76
C GLU A 68 -5.98 7.59 19.12
N SER A 69 -4.78 8.15 19.32
CA SER A 69 -4.39 8.74 20.60
C SER A 69 -5.21 9.98 21.01
N VAL A 70 -5.74 10.72 20.04
CA VAL A 70 -6.54 11.93 20.28
C VAL A 70 -8.05 11.71 20.05
N GLY A 71 -8.46 10.55 19.53
CA GLY A 71 -9.85 10.27 19.16
C GLY A 71 -10.38 11.13 18.02
N VAL A 72 -9.50 11.71 17.19
CA VAL A 72 -9.86 12.62 16.09
C VAL A 72 -9.35 12.03 14.78
N TYR A 73 -10.26 11.88 13.82
CA TYR A 73 -10.00 11.31 12.50
C TYR A 73 -10.22 12.40 11.44
N PRO A 74 -9.15 13.10 11.00
CA PRO A 74 -9.30 14.17 10.03
C PRO A 74 -9.94 13.64 8.74
N CYS A 75 -11.10 14.18 8.39
CA CYS A 75 -11.75 13.97 7.10
C CYS A 75 -11.46 15.17 6.18
N TYR A 76 -11.79 15.04 4.89
CA TYR A 76 -11.78 16.18 3.99
C TYR A 76 -12.69 17.29 4.53
N SER A 77 -12.25 18.55 4.44
CA SER A 77 -13.10 19.67 4.83
C SER A 77 -14.40 19.64 4.04
N SER A 78 -15.52 19.92 4.70
CA SER A 78 -16.81 20.18 4.05
C SER A 78 -16.84 21.51 3.31
N ASP A 79 -15.85 22.37 3.54
CA ASP A 79 -15.81 23.72 2.99
C ASP A 79 -15.38 23.67 1.52
N PHE A 80 -16.25 24.18 0.64
CA PHE A 80 -15.93 24.34 -0.77
C PHE A 80 -14.97 25.51 -0.95
N ILE A 81 -13.89 25.30 -1.70
CA ILE A 81 -12.97 26.36 -2.12
C ILE A 81 -13.37 26.77 -3.53
N GLU A 82 -13.89 27.98 -3.69
CA GLU A 82 -14.06 28.59 -5.01
C GLU A 82 -12.69 28.98 -5.57
N ILE A 83 -12.42 28.62 -6.83
CA ILE A 83 -11.22 29.00 -7.56
C ILE A 83 -11.64 29.85 -8.76
N GLU A 84 -10.95 30.98 -8.97
CA GLU A 84 -11.10 31.77 -10.20
C GLU A 84 -10.45 31.02 -11.37
N ALA A 85 -11.16 30.98 -12.50
CA ALA A 85 -10.73 30.32 -13.74
C ALA A 85 -9.78 31.19 -14.57
#